data_AF-A0A268BTW9-F1
#
_entry.id   AF-A0A268BTW9-F1
#
_cell.length_a   1.000
_cell.length_b   1.000
_cell.length_c   1.000
_cell.angle_alpha   90.00
_cell.angle_beta   90.00
_cell.angle_gamma   90.00
#
_symmetry.space_group_name_H-M   'P 1'
#
loop_
_entity.id
_entity.type
_entity.pdbx_description
1 polymer ?
#
loop_
_entity_poly.entity_id
_entity_poly.type
_entity_poly.pdbx_seq_one_letter_code
_entity_poly.pdbx_strand_id
1 'polypeptide(L)'
;MSQELILEEHVDLAYGFIRAVKGNNVNLYWSFISKVDKARVFGMYRSFVQSEHFKGEDFRKYIKEYFMREHAKKYNGLDNAPGISTTKRYTDLGDVKLYLLNNVEEPMIIDSPTEMNVFPITVTYDCYLKGNNEIKGEWKVRMYEDDLYNDLDQTESL
;
A
#
# COMPACT_ATOMS: atom_id res chain seq x y z
N MET A 1 -5.35 23.03 13.71
CA MET A 1 -4.42 21.95 13.28
C MET A 1 -3.66 22.46 12.08
N SER A 2 -2.33 22.50 12.12
CA SER A 2 -1.53 22.86 10.93
C SER A 2 -1.64 21.72 9.91
N GLN A 3 -2.07 22.04 8.69
CA GLN A 3 -2.03 21.08 7.58
C GLN A 3 -0.57 20.93 7.14
N GLU A 4 -0.05 19.71 7.15
CA GLU A 4 1.29 19.43 6.64
C GLU A 4 1.23 19.06 5.17
N LEU A 5 2.15 19.63 4.39
CA LEU A 5 2.27 19.37 2.96
C LEU A 5 2.84 17.97 2.68
N ILE A 6 2.43 17.38 1.57
CA ILE A 6 3.08 16.16 1.06
C ILE A 6 4.52 16.47 0.61
N LEU A 7 5.40 15.46 0.72
CA LEU A 7 6.77 15.52 0.22
C LEU A 7 6.84 14.90 -1.18
N GLU A 8 7.84 15.27 -1.96
CA GLU A 8 8.10 14.68 -3.29
C GLU A 8 8.23 13.15 -3.22
N GLU A 9 8.92 12.64 -2.19
CA GLU A 9 9.06 11.20 -1.94
C GLU A 9 7.72 10.47 -1.78
N HIS A 10 6.68 11.15 -1.27
CA HIS A 10 5.33 10.57 -1.18
C HIS A 10 4.67 10.44 -2.54
N VAL A 11 4.86 11.45 -3.41
CA VAL A 11 4.33 11.46 -4.77
C VAL A 11 4.98 10.35 -5.58
N ASP A 12 6.31 10.27 -5.54
CA ASP A 12 7.08 9.23 -6.23
C ASP A 12 6.71 7.83 -5.77
N LEU A 13 6.54 7.64 -4.46
CA LEU A 13 6.08 6.38 -3.88
C LEU A 13 4.70 6.00 -4.42
N ALA A 14 3.72 6.91 -4.34
CA ALA A 14 2.35 6.64 -4.76
C ALA A 14 2.28 6.29 -6.26
N TYR A 15 2.92 7.08 -7.13
CA TYR A 15 2.96 6.82 -8.57
C TYR A 15 3.74 5.55 -8.91
N GLY A 16 4.86 5.30 -8.23
CA GLY A 16 5.63 4.07 -8.36
C GLY A 16 4.78 2.85 -8.03
N PHE A 17 4.07 2.90 -6.90
CA PHE A 17 3.20 1.82 -6.45
C PHE A 17 2.04 1.55 -7.41
N ILE A 18 1.29 2.58 -7.82
CA ILE A 18 0.16 2.42 -8.75
C ILE A 18 0.62 1.83 -10.09
N ARG A 19 1.75 2.30 -10.63
CA ARG A 19 2.34 1.69 -11.84
C ARG A 19 2.72 0.24 -11.63
N ALA A 20 3.27 -0.10 -10.46
CA ALA A 20 3.65 -1.47 -10.15
C ALA A 20 2.44 -2.40 -10.04
N VAL A 21 1.36 -1.96 -9.39
CA VAL A 21 0.07 -2.68 -9.27
C VAL A 21 -0.49 -3.01 -10.66
N LYS A 22 -0.41 -2.06 -11.60
CA LYS A 22 -0.94 -2.24 -12.97
C LYS A 22 0.01 -2.95 -13.92
N GLY A 23 1.32 -2.85 -13.67
CA GLY A 23 2.37 -3.35 -14.56
C GLY A 23 2.61 -4.86 -14.50
N ASN A 24 1.83 -5.63 -13.74
CA ASN A 24 1.97 -7.09 -13.60
C ASN A 24 3.39 -7.56 -13.16
N ASN A 25 4.17 -6.67 -12.52
CA ASN A 25 5.51 -6.96 -12.02
C ASN A 25 5.49 -7.13 -10.49
N VAL A 26 5.42 -8.40 -10.05
CA VAL A 26 5.34 -8.76 -8.63
C VAL A 26 6.55 -8.29 -7.83
N ASN A 27 7.76 -8.35 -8.39
CA ASN A 27 8.96 -7.93 -7.66
C ASN A 27 8.97 -6.42 -7.41
N LEU A 28 8.57 -5.63 -8.42
CA LEU A 28 8.44 -4.19 -8.30
C LEU A 28 7.32 -3.82 -7.31
N TYR A 29 6.14 -4.44 -7.45
CA TYR A 29 5.04 -4.29 -6.50
C TYR A 29 5.49 -4.58 -5.07
N TRP A 30 6.17 -5.72 -4.86
CA TRP A 30 6.65 -6.14 -3.55
C TRP A 30 7.69 -5.18 -2.99
N SER A 31 8.49 -4.51 -3.82
CA SER A 31 9.49 -3.54 -3.35
C SER A 31 8.87 -2.35 -2.61
N PHE A 32 7.63 -1.97 -2.94
CA PHE A 32 6.92 -0.85 -2.32
C PHE A 32 6.28 -1.18 -0.97
N ILE A 33 6.06 -2.46 -0.66
CA ILE A 33 5.39 -2.88 0.57
C ILE A 33 6.31 -2.76 1.78
N SER A 34 5.76 -2.31 2.92
CA SER A 34 6.47 -2.18 4.20
C SER A 34 7.01 -3.52 4.71
N LYS A 35 8.11 -3.50 5.46
CA LYS A 35 8.69 -4.72 6.05
C LYS A 35 7.73 -5.43 6.99
N VAL A 36 6.97 -4.67 7.77
CA VAL A 36 6.00 -5.23 8.74
C VAL A 36 4.92 -6.01 7.99
N ASP A 37 4.36 -5.44 6.92
CA ASP A 37 3.34 -6.14 6.13
C ASP A 37 3.93 -7.31 5.35
N LYS A 38 5.16 -7.18 4.84
CA LYS A 38 5.89 -8.32 4.25
C LYS A 38 6.03 -9.48 5.21
N ALA A 39 6.35 -9.21 6.48
CA ALA A 39 6.46 -10.23 7.52
C ALA A 39 5.10 -10.90 7.79
N ARG A 40 4.01 -10.11 7.89
CA ARG A 40 2.64 -10.64 8.05
C ARG A 40 2.26 -11.57 6.90
N VAL A 41 2.44 -11.12 5.65
CA VAL A 41 2.14 -11.89 4.45
C VAL A 41 2.98 -13.17 4.38
N PHE A 42 4.26 -13.10 4.76
CA PHE A 42 5.11 -14.29 4.80
C PHE A 42 4.60 -15.31 5.83
N GLY A 43 4.14 -14.85 6.99
CA GLY A 43 3.46 -15.69 7.99
C GLY A 43 2.21 -16.37 7.42
N MET A 44 1.33 -15.59 6.76
CA MET A 44 0.12 -16.11 6.12
C MET A 44 0.45 -17.16 5.04
N TYR A 45 1.45 -16.87 4.19
CA TYR A 45 1.90 -17.79 3.16
C TYR A 45 2.38 -19.13 3.74
N ARG A 46 3.15 -19.10 4.83
CA ARG A 46 3.62 -20.33 5.49
C ARG A 46 2.46 -21.20 5.95
N SER A 47 1.41 -20.61 6.51
CA SER A 47 0.19 -21.35 6.88
C SER A 47 -0.56 -21.85 5.65
N PHE A 48 -0.65 -21.03 4.61
CA PHE A 48 -1.34 -21.37 3.36
C PHE A 48 -0.72 -22.59 2.66
N VAL A 49 0.60 -22.65 2.49
CA VAL A 49 1.27 -23.79 1.83
C VAL A 49 1.35 -25.06 2.68
N GLN A 50 1.00 -24.97 3.97
CA GLN A 50 0.85 -26.13 4.84
C GLN A 50 -0.53 -26.78 4.70
N SER A 51 -1.51 -26.07 4.15
CA SER A 51 -2.82 -26.65 3.88
C SER A 51 -2.75 -27.67 2.73
N GLU A 52 -3.55 -28.73 2.81
CA GLU A 52 -3.53 -29.82 1.80
C GLU A 52 -3.88 -29.33 0.39
N HIS A 53 -4.65 -28.25 0.29
CA HIS A 53 -5.17 -27.74 -0.98
C HIS A 53 -4.16 -26.88 -1.75
N PHE A 54 -3.17 -26.31 -1.07
CA PHE A 54 -2.22 -25.35 -1.66
C PHE A 54 -0.75 -25.73 -1.43
N LYS A 55 -0.51 -27.01 -1.14
CA LYS A 55 0.82 -27.53 -0.86
C LYS A 55 1.78 -27.29 -2.02
N GLY A 56 2.86 -26.56 -1.75
CA GLY A 56 3.92 -26.28 -2.73
C GLY A 56 3.64 -25.14 -3.70
N GLU A 57 2.62 -24.31 -3.46
CA GLU A 57 2.40 -23.10 -4.24
C GLU A 57 3.60 -22.13 -4.14
N ASP A 58 3.94 -21.45 -5.24
CA ASP A 58 5.02 -20.48 -5.29
C ASP A 58 4.63 -19.16 -4.61
N PHE A 59 5.56 -18.58 -3.83
CA PHE A 59 5.32 -17.35 -3.09
C PHE A 59 4.97 -16.16 -4.00
N ARG A 60 5.62 -16.01 -5.17
CA ARG A 60 5.32 -14.88 -6.06
C ARG A 60 3.92 -15.02 -6.64
N LYS A 61 3.50 -16.25 -6.97
CA LYS A 61 2.13 -16.54 -7.40
C LYS A 61 1.13 -16.19 -6.31
N TYR A 62 1.42 -16.57 -5.06
CA TYR A 62 0.61 -16.18 -3.90
C TYR A 62 0.47 -14.65 -3.75
N ILE A 63 1.58 -13.90 -3.83
CA ILE A 63 1.52 -12.43 -3.80
C ILE A 63 0.65 -11.86 -4.92
N LYS A 64 0.83 -12.39 -6.14
CA LYS A 64 0.13 -11.91 -7.32
C LYS A 64 -1.38 -12.10 -7.20
N GLU A 65 -1.81 -13.32 -6.88
CA GLU A 65 -3.22 -13.70 -6.90
C GLU A 65 -4.02 -13.14 -5.72
N TYR A 66 -3.41 -13.08 -4.53
CA TYR A 66 -4.14 -12.74 -3.31
C TYR A 66 -3.99 -11.29 -2.86
N PHE A 67 -2.95 -10.58 -3.30
CA PHE A 67 -2.69 -9.21 -2.84
C PHE A 67 -2.62 -8.21 -3.99
N MET A 68 -1.74 -8.45 -4.96
CA MET A 68 -1.57 -7.53 -6.09
C MET A 68 -2.86 -7.39 -6.90
N ARG A 69 -3.59 -8.50 -7.11
CA ARG A 69 -4.88 -8.52 -7.79
C ARG A 69 -5.95 -7.72 -7.04
N GLU A 70 -6.02 -7.81 -5.72
CA GLU A 70 -7.01 -7.06 -4.93
C GLU A 70 -6.69 -5.56 -4.92
N HIS A 71 -5.42 -5.18 -4.81
CA HIS A 71 -5.02 -3.78 -5.04
C HIS A 71 -5.34 -3.30 -6.46
N ALA A 72 -5.15 -4.14 -7.48
CA ALA A 72 -5.50 -3.77 -8.85
C ALA A 72 -7.00 -3.52 -8.99
N LYS A 73 -7.86 -4.30 -8.32
CA LYS A 73 -9.30 -4.03 -8.27
C LYS A 73 -9.61 -2.71 -7.55
N LYS A 74 -9.01 -2.49 -6.37
CA LYS A 74 -9.22 -1.27 -5.59
C LYS A 74 -8.85 -0.01 -6.37
N TYR A 75 -7.72 -0.04 -7.09
CA TYR A 75 -7.20 1.12 -7.82
C TYR A 75 -7.55 1.09 -9.32
N ASN A 76 -8.50 0.26 -9.75
CA ASN A 76 -8.86 0.11 -11.16
C ASN A 76 -9.34 1.44 -11.78
N GLY A 77 -9.94 2.32 -10.97
CA GLY A 77 -10.42 3.62 -11.40
C GLY A 77 -9.37 4.73 -11.46
N LEU A 78 -8.12 4.49 -11.07
CA LEU A 78 -7.06 5.49 -11.17
C LEU A 78 -6.36 5.40 -12.53
N ASP A 79 -5.63 6.44 -12.92
CA ASP A 79 -4.60 6.37 -13.97
C ASP A 79 -3.23 5.99 -13.39
N ASN A 80 -2.18 5.93 -14.20
CA ASN A 80 -0.82 5.63 -13.74
C ASN A 80 -0.17 6.79 -12.96
N ALA A 81 -0.68 8.00 -13.14
CA ALA A 81 -0.26 9.23 -12.46
C ALA A 81 -1.51 10.01 -12.05
N PRO A 82 -2.26 9.52 -11.05
CA PRO A 82 -3.48 10.18 -10.59
C PRO A 82 -3.17 11.51 -9.89
N GLY A 83 -4.17 12.38 -9.74
CA GLY A 83 -3.99 13.56 -8.87
C GLY A 83 -3.70 13.12 -7.42
N ILE A 84 -2.93 13.90 -6.67
CA ILE A 84 -2.66 13.64 -5.25
C ILE A 84 -3.02 14.89 -4.43
N SER A 85 -3.69 14.70 -3.30
CA SER A 85 -3.93 15.76 -2.32
C SER A 85 -2.62 16.44 -1.90
N THR A 86 -2.60 17.77 -1.89
CA THR A 86 -1.42 18.57 -1.49
C THR A 86 -1.09 18.47 -0.01
N THR A 87 -2.04 18.02 0.81
CA THR A 87 -1.87 17.84 2.25
C THR A 87 -1.89 16.37 2.63
N LYS A 88 -1.05 16.00 3.60
CA LYS A 88 -1.04 14.68 4.22
C LYS A 88 -1.87 14.66 5.49
N ARG A 89 -2.39 13.47 5.83
CA ARG A 89 -2.99 13.17 7.13
C ARG A 89 -2.23 12.07 7.83
N TYR A 90 -2.53 11.88 9.10
CA TYR A 90 -1.96 10.82 9.90
C TYR A 90 -3.03 9.84 10.34
N THR A 91 -2.68 8.55 10.40
CA THR A 91 -3.45 7.54 11.13
C THR A 91 -3.18 7.67 12.63
N ASP A 92 -3.97 6.97 13.45
CA ASP A 92 -3.76 6.93 14.91
C ASP A 92 -2.40 6.32 15.30
N LEU A 93 -1.79 5.55 14.40
CA LEU A 93 -0.46 4.96 14.56
C LEU A 93 0.68 5.87 14.05
N GLY A 94 0.34 7.06 13.54
CA GLY A 94 1.31 8.01 13.00
C GLY A 94 1.76 7.72 11.55
N ASP A 95 1.13 6.77 10.87
CA ASP A 95 1.37 6.54 9.43
C ASP A 95 0.73 7.65 8.61
N VAL A 96 1.28 7.93 7.43
CA VAL A 96 0.81 9.00 6.55
C VAL A 96 -0.28 8.48 5.63
N LYS A 97 -1.44 9.13 5.60
CA LYS A 97 -2.52 8.86 4.64
C LYS A 97 -2.48 9.87 3.50
N LEU A 98 -2.30 9.37 2.29
CA LEU A 98 -2.34 10.09 1.02
C LEU A 98 -3.67 9.81 0.33
N TYR A 99 -4.23 10.82 -0.34
CA TYR A 99 -5.47 10.68 -1.10
C TYR A 99 -5.19 10.87 -2.58
N LEU A 100 -5.44 9.82 -3.36
CA LEU A 100 -5.34 9.84 -4.82
C LEU A 100 -6.70 10.16 -5.44
N LEU A 101 -6.67 10.92 -6.52
CA LEU A 101 -7.84 11.47 -7.18
C LEU A 101 -7.89 10.97 -8.62
N ASN A 102 -9.03 10.43 -9.00
CA ASN A 102 -9.28 10.06 -10.39
C ASN A 102 -9.55 11.31 -11.25
N ASN A 103 -8.96 11.38 -12.44
CA ASN A 103 -9.24 12.39 -13.47
C ASN A 103 -9.15 13.85 -12.99
N VAL A 104 -8.13 14.17 -12.20
CA VAL A 104 -7.88 15.54 -11.72
C VAL A 104 -6.67 16.12 -12.43
N GLU A 105 -6.89 17.12 -13.29
CA GLU A 105 -5.83 17.88 -13.98
C GLU A 105 -5.27 19.03 -13.12
N GLU A 106 -5.98 19.48 -12.07
CA GLU A 106 -5.60 20.61 -11.20
C GLU A 106 -5.53 20.25 -9.70
N PRO A 107 -4.57 20.80 -8.92
CA PRO A 107 -4.43 20.50 -7.49
C PRO A 107 -5.69 20.87 -6.67
N MET A 108 -6.21 19.92 -5.89
CA MET A 108 -7.40 20.13 -5.04
C MET A 108 -7.08 19.89 -3.55
N ILE A 109 -7.67 20.70 -2.67
CA ILE A 109 -7.64 20.50 -1.21
C ILE A 109 -8.93 19.77 -0.82
N ILE A 110 -8.80 18.59 -0.19
CA ILE A 110 -9.94 17.76 0.21
C ILE A 110 -9.98 17.58 1.74
N ASP A 111 -11.06 18.09 2.35
CA ASP A 111 -11.25 18.08 3.80
C ASP A 111 -12.01 16.83 4.32
N SER A 112 -12.71 16.10 3.46
CA SER A 112 -13.36 14.81 3.75
C SER A 112 -13.53 13.98 2.48
N PRO A 113 -13.67 12.64 2.57
CA PRO A 113 -14.09 11.82 1.43
C PRO A 113 -15.42 12.37 0.89
N THR A 114 -15.35 13.03 -0.25
CA THR A 114 -16.51 13.57 -0.98
C THR A 114 -16.86 12.57 -2.09
N GLU A 115 -18.05 12.64 -2.68
CA GLU A 115 -18.54 11.71 -3.73
C GLU A 115 -17.69 11.65 -5.03
N MET A 116 -16.51 12.28 -5.04
CA MET A 116 -15.45 12.02 -6.01
C MET A 116 -14.73 10.71 -5.67
N ASN A 117 -14.31 9.95 -6.69
CA ASN A 117 -13.56 8.70 -6.50
C ASN A 117 -12.18 8.98 -5.89
N VAL A 118 -12.12 9.09 -4.56
CA VAL A 118 -10.90 9.27 -3.78
C VAL A 118 -10.39 7.90 -3.34
N PHE A 119 -9.11 7.64 -3.57
CA PHE A 119 -8.47 6.37 -3.25
C PHE A 119 -7.38 6.62 -2.20
N PRO A 120 -7.60 6.20 -0.94
CA PRO A 120 -6.57 6.34 0.09
C PRO A 120 -5.40 5.38 -0.18
N ILE A 121 -4.20 5.84 0.15
CA ILE A 121 -3.00 5.03 0.33
C ILE A 121 -2.38 5.41 1.66
N THR A 122 -2.17 4.42 2.53
CA THR A 122 -1.42 4.60 3.77
C THR A 122 0.06 4.27 3.51
N VAL A 123 0.96 5.14 3.97
CA VAL A 123 2.41 4.99 3.83
C VAL A 123 3.12 5.16 5.17
N THR A 124 4.20 4.42 5.36
CA THR A 124 5.03 4.41 6.58
C THR A 124 6.50 4.60 6.22
N TYR A 125 7.31 4.99 7.20
CA TYR A 125 8.75 5.18 7.00
C TYR A 125 9.54 3.98 7.56
N ASP A 126 10.09 3.16 6.68
CA ASP A 126 10.86 1.97 7.03
C ASP A 126 12.34 2.31 7.19
N CYS A 127 12.91 2.04 8.37
CA CYS A 127 14.35 2.17 8.60
C CYS A 127 15.07 0.82 8.52
N TYR A 128 16.31 0.81 8.02
CA TYR A 128 17.20 -0.35 8.04
C TYR A 128 18.66 0.06 8.16
N LEU A 129 19.46 -0.86 8.70
CA LEU A 129 20.90 -0.75 8.68
C LEU A 129 21.44 -1.24 7.34
N LYS A 130 22.24 -0.41 6.69
CA LYS A 130 23.08 -0.78 5.55
C LYS A 130 24.45 -1.23 6.08
N GLY A 131 25.15 -2.09 5.34
CA GLY A 131 26.35 -2.84 5.79
C GLY A 131 27.53 -2.03 6.35
N ASN A 132 27.48 -0.70 6.29
CA ASN A 132 28.40 0.27 6.88
C ASN A 132 27.87 0.92 8.19
N ASN A 133 26.89 0.31 8.88
CA ASN A 133 26.17 0.89 10.02
C ASN A 133 25.42 2.19 9.71
N GLU A 134 25.18 2.47 8.44
CA GLU A 134 24.37 3.62 8.01
C GLU A 134 22.89 3.27 8.16
N ILE A 135 22.15 4.11 8.88
CA ILE A 135 20.69 4.01 8.96
C ILE A 135 20.14 4.64 7.69
N LYS A 136 19.47 3.83 6.87
CA LYS A 136 18.71 4.32 5.73
C LYS A 136 17.22 4.18 6.01
N GLY A 137 16.47 5.23 5.69
CA GLY A 137 15.02 5.22 5.72
C GLY A 137 14.45 5.29 4.31
N GLU A 138 13.27 4.71 4.12
CA GLU A 138 12.53 4.79 2.87
C GLU A 138 11.03 4.69 3.13
N TRP A 139 10.24 5.48 2.42
CA TRP A 139 8.79 5.38 2.48
C TRP A 139 8.29 4.10 1.82
N LYS A 140 7.27 3.49 2.43
CA LYS A 140 6.63 2.24 1.99
C LYS A 140 5.14 2.30 2.14
N VAL A 141 4.44 1.51 1.34
CA VAL A 141 2.98 1.34 1.41
C VAL A 141 2.63 0.38 2.54
N ARG A 142 1.65 0.77 3.36
CA ARG A 142 1.00 -0.09 4.34
C ARG A 142 -0.16 -0.81 3.66
N MET A 143 -0.11 -2.14 3.60
CA MET A 143 -1.16 -2.94 2.96
C MET A 143 -2.40 -3.08 3.86
N TYR A 144 -2.20 -3.32 5.16
CA TYR A 144 -3.28 -3.72 6.07
C TYR A 144 -3.96 -2.55 6.81
N GLU A 145 -3.39 -1.35 6.74
CA GLU A 145 -4.02 -0.10 7.21
C GLU A 145 -4.94 0.52 6.14
N ASP A 146 -5.07 -0.17 5.03
CA ASP A 146 -5.88 0.21 3.90
C ASP A 146 -7.10 -0.72 3.95
N ASP A 147 -8.31 -0.16 3.96
CA ASP A 147 -9.58 -0.79 4.39
C ASP A 147 -9.96 -2.17 3.77
N LEU A 148 -9.16 -2.68 2.84
CA LEU A 148 -9.25 -4.00 2.19
C LEU A 148 -9.16 -5.20 3.13
N TYR A 149 -8.61 -5.05 4.34
CA TYR A 149 -8.27 -6.18 5.21
C TYR A 149 -8.89 -6.13 6.60
N ASN A 150 -9.85 -5.22 6.85
CA ASN A 150 -10.61 -5.19 8.10
C ASN A 150 -11.36 -6.52 8.36
N ASP A 151 -11.66 -7.27 7.30
CA ASP A 151 -12.34 -8.57 7.39
C ASP A 151 -11.39 -9.74 7.74
N LEU A 152 -10.07 -9.55 7.73
CA LEU A 152 -9.12 -10.60 8.16
C LEU A 152 -8.97 -10.70 9.69
N ASP A 153 -9.46 -9.71 10.44
CA ASP A 153 -9.53 -9.76 11.91
C ASP A 153 -10.84 -10.41 12.41
N GLN A 154 -11.81 -10.66 11.53
CA GLN A 154 -12.97 -11.50 11.83
C GLN A 154 -12.61 -12.96 11.58
N THR A 155 -11.68 -13.48 12.38
CA THR A 155 -11.65 -14.91 12.62
C THR A 155 -12.96 -15.21 13.35
N GLU A 156 -13.95 -15.73 12.64
CA GLU A 156 -15.08 -16.40 13.25
C GLU A 156 -14.51 -17.36 14.28
N SER A 157 -14.89 -17.13 15.53
CA SER A 157 -14.76 -18.07 16.63
C SER A 157 -15.33 -19.41 16.18
N LEU A 158 -14.44 -20.33 15.80
CA LEU A 158 -14.69 -21.77 15.73
C LEU A 158 -14.28 -22.40 17.06
#